data_AF-A0A382ISV9-F1
#
_entry.id   AF-A0A382ISV9-F1
#
_cell.length_a   1.000
_cell.length_b   1.000
_cell.length_c   1.000
_cell.angle_alpha   90.00
_cell.angle_beta   90.00
_cell.angle_gamma   90.00
#
_symmetry.space_group_name_H-M   'P 1'
#
loop_
_entity.id
_entity.type
_entity.pdbx_description
1 polymer ?
#
loop_
_entity_poly.entity_id
_entity_poly.type
_entity_poly.pdbx_seq_one_letter_code
_entity_poly.pdbx_strand_id
1 'polypeptide(L)'
;MAVNSFFHTSGASAIAAEQSLYADLVTEAIQIYGHDVYYLDRTLTAEDSLFFTDNLAKFTTQAKIEMYVENSEGGFAGEKELMSQLGLQNLSEITFVVSKTRFQDLTK
;
A
#
# COMPACT_ATOMS: atom_id res chain seq x y z
N MET A 1 -2.09 -30.27 -34.88
CA MET A 1 -1.91 -28.98 -35.58
C MET A 1 -1.54 -27.93 -34.57
N ALA A 2 -0.42 -27.23 -34.74
CA ALA A 2 -0.07 -26.10 -33.89
C ALA A 2 -0.92 -24.91 -34.33
N VAL A 3 -1.82 -24.44 -33.46
CA VAL A 3 -2.66 -23.27 -33.72
C VAL A 3 -2.11 -22.06 -32.99
N ASN A 4 -2.19 -20.90 -33.63
CA ASN A 4 -1.56 -19.66 -33.18
C ASN A 4 -2.25 -19.15 -31.90
N SER A 5 -1.47 -19.00 -30.82
CA SER A 5 -1.95 -18.70 -29.46
C SER A 5 -2.74 -17.39 -29.38
N PHE A 6 -2.46 -16.43 -30.26
CA PHE A 6 -3.15 -15.14 -30.34
C PHE A 6 -4.67 -15.25 -30.57
N PHE A 7 -5.18 -16.32 -31.18
CA PHE A 7 -6.60 -16.45 -31.53
C PHE A 7 -7.42 -17.29 -30.55
N HIS A 8 -6.81 -17.88 -29.53
CA HIS A 8 -7.46 -18.80 -28.58
C HIS A 8 -7.46 -18.30 -27.12
N THR A 9 -7.05 -17.06 -26.89
CA THR A 9 -6.96 -16.48 -25.54
C THR A 9 -8.32 -15.96 -25.02
N SER A 10 -9.38 -15.93 -25.85
CA SER A 10 -10.72 -15.45 -25.45
C SER A 10 -10.68 -14.09 -24.72
N GLY A 11 -9.77 -13.20 -25.14
CA GLY A 11 -9.54 -11.92 -24.50
C GLY A 11 -8.76 -11.95 -23.17
N ALA A 12 -8.37 -13.11 -22.64
CA ALA A 12 -7.64 -13.21 -21.36
C ALA A 12 -6.32 -12.42 -21.35
N SER A 13 -5.61 -12.40 -22.47
CA SER A 13 -4.38 -11.61 -22.63
C SER A 13 -4.66 -10.11 -22.72
N ALA A 14 -5.82 -9.70 -23.27
CA ALA A 14 -6.27 -8.31 -23.27
C ALA A 14 -6.71 -7.88 -21.86
N ILE A 15 -7.43 -8.75 -21.14
CA ILE A 15 -7.88 -8.52 -19.76
C ILE A 15 -6.69 -8.38 -18.81
N ALA A 16 -5.64 -9.21 -18.96
CA ALA A 16 -4.43 -9.09 -18.15
C ALA A 16 -3.67 -7.79 -18.44
N ALA A 17 -3.54 -7.42 -19.71
CA ALA A 17 -2.91 -6.16 -20.10
C ALA A 17 -3.69 -4.94 -19.59
N GLU A 18 -5.02 -4.98 -19.62
CA GLU A 18 -5.88 -3.94 -19.05
C GLU A 18 -5.71 -3.84 -17.53
N GLN A 19 -5.72 -4.96 -16.80
CA GLN A 19 -5.51 -4.95 -15.35
C GLN A 19 -4.14 -4.36 -14.97
N SER A 20 -3.09 -4.70 -15.70
CA SER A 20 -1.78 -4.08 -15.52
C SER A 20 -1.81 -2.58 -15.82
N LEU A 21 -2.42 -2.16 -16.93
CA LEU A 21 -2.56 -0.76 -17.28
C LEU A 21 -3.31 0.03 -16.19
N TYR A 22 -4.40 -0.53 -15.64
CA TYR A 22 -5.11 0.09 -14.51
C TYR A 22 -4.23 0.26 -13.28
N ALA A 23 -3.45 -0.77 -12.91
CA ALA A 23 -2.54 -0.70 -11.77
C ALA A 23 -1.42 0.34 -11.99
N ASP A 24 -0.90 0.43 -13.21
CA ASP A 24 0.15 1.37 -13.58
C ASP A 24 -0.37 2.82 -13.53
N LEU A 25 -1.56 3.07 -14.09
CA LEU A 25 -2.20 4.39 -14.05
C LEU A 25 -2.50 4.85 -12.60
N VAL A 26 -2.95 3.94 -11.73
CA VAL A 26 -3.17 4.24 -10.31
C VAL A 26 -1.83 4.55 -9.62
N THR A 27 -0.78 3.80 -9.93
CA THR A 27 0.56 4.04 -9.37
C THR A 27 1.10 5.40 -9.80
N GLU A 28 0.96 5.75 -11.08
CA GLU A 28 1.35 7.05 -11.62
C GLU A 28 0.57 8.21 -10.99
N ALA A 29 -0.75 8.03 -10.80
CA ALA A 29 -1.58 9.02 -10.12
C ALA A 29 -1.09 9.29 -8.68
N ILE A 30 -0.74 8.25 -7.92
CA ILE A 30 -0.17 8.39 -6.57
C ILE A 30 1.19 9.09 -6.62
N GLN A 31 2.02 8.84 -7.63
CA GLN A 31 3.32 9.51 -7.76
C GLN A 31 3.19 11.00 -8.08
N ILE A 32 2.23 11.38 -8.91
CA ILE A 32 2.01 12.79 -9.31
C ILE A 32 1.38 13.59 -8.17
N TYR A 33 0.36 13.03 -7.51
CA TYR A 33 -0.47 13.75 -6.53
C TYR A 33 -0.16 13.41 -5.07
N GLY A 34 0.63 12.38 -4.82
CA GLY A 34 1.04 11.98 -3.48
C GLY A 34 2.15 12.87 -2.92
N HIS A 35 2.52 12.53 -1.69
CA HIS A 35 3.63 13.13 -0.98
C HIS A 35 4.79 12.15 -0.88
N ASP A 36 6.00 12.69 -0.93
CA ASP A 36 7.23 11.94 -0.67
C ASP A 36 7.35 11.61 0.82
N VAL A 37 7.23 10.33 1.17
CA VAL A 37 7.32 9.83 2.54
C VAL A 37 8.53 8.89 2.67
N TYR A 38 9.19 8.90 3.83
CA TYR A 38 10.24 7.93 4.15
C TYR A 38 9.64 6.77 4.95
N TYR A 39 9.64 5.58 4.35
CA TYR A 39 9.35 4.35 5.04
C TYR A 39 10.62 3.83 5.73
N LEU A 40 10.51 3.52 7.02
CA LEU A 40 11.60 2.99 7.84
C LEU A 40 11.23 1.57 8.25
N ASP A 41 11.95 0.60 7.72
CA ASP A 41 11.73 -0.80 8.09
C ASP A 41 12.44 -1.14 9.40
N ARG A 42 11.81 -2.02 10.18
CA ARG A 42 12.39 -2.51 11.42
C ARG A 42 13.35 -3.64 11.11
N THR A 43 14.64 -3.41 11.38
CA THR A 43 15.65 -4.46 11.28
C THR A 43 15.74 -5.27 12.57
N LEU A 44 15.36 -6.56 12.50
CA LEU A 44 15.47 -7.51 13.62
C LEU A 44 16.94 -7.91 13.79
N THR A 45 17.53 -7.58 14.95
CA THR A 45 18.95 -7.89 15.22
C THR A 45 19.12 -9.01 16.25
N ALA A 46 18.23 -9.10 17.24
CA ALA A 46 18.30 -10.09 18.32
C ALA A 46 16.89 -10.63 18.64
N GLU A 47 16.27 -11.27 17.65
CA GLU A 47 14.95 -11.89 17.79
C GLU A 47 15.01 -13.14 18.68
N ASP A 48 14.22 -13.17 19.74
CA ASP A 48 13.96 -14.38 20.51
C ASP A 48 12.90 -15.23 19.79
N SER A 49 13.30 -16.39 19.27
CA SER A 49 12.42 -17.32 18.55
C SER A 49 11.28 -17.93 19.38
N LEU A 50 11.35 -17.89 20.72
CA LEU A 50 10.31 -18.44 21.60
C LEU A 50 9.22 -17.42 21.92
N PHE A 51 9.61 -16.15 22.10
CA PHE A 51 8.69 -15.09 22.50
C PHE A 51 8.39 -14.08 21.37
N PHE A 52 9.07 -14.21 20.22
CA PHE A 52 8.99 -13.28 19.09
C PHE A 52 9.22 -11.82 19.51
N THR A 53 10.05 -11.63 20.52
CA THR A 53 10.43 -10.32 21.04
C THR A 53 11.82 -9.97 20.55
N ASP A 54 11.98 -8.75 20.06
CA ASP A 54 13.28 -8.14 19.81
C ASP A 54 13.35 -6.86 20.65
N ASN A 55 14.24 -6.88 21.66
CA ASN A 55 14.31 -5.84 22.69
C ASN A 55 14.96 -4.53 22.20
N LEU A 56 15.62 -4.54 21.04
CA LEU A 56 16.31 -3.37 20.50
C LEU A 56 15.90 -3.12 19.05
N ALA A 57 14.79 -2.41 18.87
CA ALA A 57 14.33 -2.00 17.54
C ALA A 57 15.35 -1.05 16.90
N LYS A 58 15.96 -1.48 15.79
CA LYS A 58 16.84 -0.66 14.97
C LYS A 58 16.16 -0.34 13.64
N PHE A 59 16.25 0.92 13.22
CA PHE A 59 15.74 1.43 11.94
C PHE A 59 16.93 1.94 11.12
N THR A 60 17.56 1.05 10.37
CA THR A 60 18.82 1.35 9.66
C THR A 60 18.64 1.59 8.16
N THR A 61 17.51 1.14 7.60
CA THR A 61 17.18 1.28 6.19
C THR A 61 16.01 2.22 6.02
N GLN A 62 16.15 3.17 5.10
CA GLN A 62 15.10 4.09 4.69
C GLN A 62 14.79 3.89 3.21
N ALA A 63 13.51 3.81 2.88
CA ALA A 63 13.02 3.80 1.51
C ALA A 63 12.16 5.05 1.30
N LYS A 64 12.51 5.86 0.29
CA LYS A 64 11.65 6.97 -0.14
C LYS A 64 10.53 6.40 -1.01
N ILE A 65 9.28 6.69 -0.66
CA ILE A 65 8.10 6.18 -1.36
C ILE A 65 7.01 7.25 -1.43
N GLU A 66 6.32 7.30 -2.56
CA GLU A 66 5.23 8.23 -2.80
C GLU A 66 3.93 7.67 -2.21
N MET A 67 3.28 8.43 -1.33
CA MET A 67 2.02 8.04 -0.69
C MET A 67 0.94 9.12 -0.85
N TYR A 68 -0.27 8.69 -1.17
CA TYR A 68 -1.43 9.58 -1.23
C TYR A 68 -2.06 9.71 0.15
N VAL A 69 -2.34 10.94 0.59
CA VAL A 69 -3.05 11.18 1.85
C VAL A 69 -4.54 11.05 1.59
N GLU A 70 -5.17 10.09 2.25
CA GLU A 70 -6.63 10.02 2.25
C GLU A 70 -7.17 11.18 3.10
N ASN A 71 -7.90 12.09 2.46
CA ASN A 71 -8.50 13.20 3.18
C ASN A 71 -9.65 12.69 4.06
N SER A 72 -9.48 12.78 5.37
CA SER A 72 -10.50 12.40 6.35
C SER A 72 -11.68 13.39 6.45
N GLU A 73 -11.61 14.55 5.77
CA GLU A 73 -12.69 15.55 5.70
C GLU A 73 -13.78 15.19 4.68
N GLY A 74 -13.53 14.22 3.80
CA GLY A 74 -14.46 13.77 2.76
C GLY A 74 -15.54 12.81 3.23
N GLY A 75 -16.34 13.20 4.23
CA GLY A 75 -17.69 12.66 4.49
C GLY A 75 -17.83 11.16 4.82
N PHE A 76 -18.06 10.86 6.10
CA PHE A 76 -18.91 9.76 6.61
C PHE A 76 -19.05 8.49 5.74
N ALA A 77 -17.97 7.74 5.54
CA ALA A 77 -18.05 6.36 5.06
C ALA A 77 -18.23 5.39 6.24
N GLY A 78 -19.42 5.41 6.87
CA GLY A 78 -20.01 4.28 7.61
C GLY A 78 -19.45 3.84 8.97
N GLU A 79 -18.14 3.97 9.24
CA GLU A 79 -17.51 3.31 10.41
C GLU A 79 -17.35 4.23 11.65
N LYS A 80 -17.43 5.57 11.49
CA LYS A 80 -17.18 6.55 12.58
C LYS A 80 -18.34 6.76 13.56
N GLU A 81 -19.56 6.35 13.23
CA GLU A 81 -20.76 6.57 14.08
C GLU A 81 -20.67 5.82 15.43
N LEU A 82 -19.97 4.68 15.48
CA LEU A 82 -19.78 3.92 16.73
C LEU A 82 -18.77 4.59 17.68
N MET A 83 -17.77 5.29 17.13
CA MET A 83 -16.73 5.98 17.92
C MET A 83 -17.22 7.33 18.48
N SER A 84 -18.11 8.02 17.77
CA SER A 84 -18.65 9.33 18.18
C SER A 84 -19.46 9.26 19.48
N GLN A 85 -20.27 8.23 19.69
CA GLN A 85 -21.10 8.07 20.89
C GLN A 85 -20.30 7.84 22.18
N LEU A 86 -19.05 7.38 22.07
CA LEU A 86 -18.17 7.11 23.21
C LEU A 86 -17.27 8.30 23.58
N GLY A 87 -17.40 9.45 22.90
CA GLY A 87 -16.62 10.66 23.20
C GLY A 87 -15.12 10.55 22.87
N LEU A 88 -14.69 9.44 22.27
CA LEU A 88 -13.33 9.22 21.80
C LEU A 88 -13.23 9.69 20.34
N GLN A 89 -13.00 10.98 20.16
CA GLN A 89 -12.68 11.53 18.84
C GLN A 89 -11.18 11.36 18.59
N ASN A 90 -10.81 10.52 17.62
CA ASN A 90 -9.42 10.47 17.14
C ASN A 90 -9.19 11.67 16.22
N LEU A 91 -8.67 12.76 16.80
CA LEU A 91 -8.45 14.05 16.11
C LEU A 91 -7.09 14.14 15.41
N SER A 92 -6.22 13.14 15.58
CA SER A 92 -4.81 13.20 15.11
C SER A 92 -4.40 11.93 14.38
N GLU A 93 -5.24 11.50 13.44
CA GLU A 93 -4.98 10.35 12.58
C GLU A 93 -4.90 10.80 11.12
N ILE A 94 -3.90 10.27 10.41
CA ILE A 94 -3.71 10.48 8.97
C ILE A 94 -3.52 9.11 8.31
N THR A 95 -4.27 8.85 7.25
CA THR A 95 -4.20 7.60 6.50
C THR A 95 -3.45 7.84 5.20
N PHE A 96 -2.41 7.06 4.97
CA PHE A 96 -1.63 7.07 3.74
C PHE A 96 -1.94 5.83 2.92
N VAL A 97 -2.22 6.03 1.63
CA VAL A 97 -2.46 4.97 0.65
C VAL A 97 -1.26 4.86 -0.28
N VAL A 98 -0.80 3.63 -0.50
CA VAL A 98 0.39 3.33 -1.32
C VAL A 98 0.09 2.21 -2.30
N SER A 99 0.73 2.26 -3.48
CA SER A 99 0.66 1.17 -4.45
C SER A 99 1.41 -0.07 -3.91
N LYS A 100 0.73 -1.22 -3.90
CA LYS A 100 1.28 -2.48 -3.37
C LYS A 100 2.53 -2.93 -4.12
N THR A 101 2.51 -2.87 -5.45
CA THR A 101 3.66 -3.26 -6.29
C THR A 101 4.87 -2.40 -5.97
N ARG A 102 4.67 -1.08 -5.90
CA ARG A 102 5.71 -0.12 -5.55
C ARG A 102 6.30 -0.36 -4.15
N PHE A 103 5.45 -0.64 -3.17
CA PHE A 103 5.88 -0.94 -1.82
C PHE A 103 6.74 -2.22 -1.77
N GLN A 104 6.33 -3.28 -2.47
CA GLN A 104 7.06 -4.55 -2.55
C GLN A 104 8.39 -4.43 -3.30
N ASP A 105 8.50 -3.52 -4.28
CA ASP A 105 9.77 -3.30 -4.98
C ASP A 105 10.82 -2.60 -4.09
N LEU A 106 10.36 -1.76 -3.16
CA LEU A 106 11.20 -0.97 -2.27
C LEU A 106 11.52 -1.66 -0.94
N THR A 107 10.64 -2.55 -0.49
CA THR A 107 10.81 -3.34 0.73
C THR A 107 11.11 -4.79 0.34
N LYS A 108 12.33 -5.26 0.61
CA LYS A 108 12.78 -6.63 0.33
C LYS A 108 13.29 -7.30 1.58
#